data_AF-A0A351CM74-F1
#
_entry.id   AF-A0A351CM74-F1
#
_cell.length_a   1.000
_cell.length_b   1.000
_cell.length_c   1.000
_cell.angle_alpha   90.00
_cell.angle_beta   90.00
_cell.angle_gamma   90.00
#
_symmetry.space_group_name_H-M   'P 1'
#
loop_
_entity.id
_entity.type
_entity.pdbx_description
1 polymer ?
#
loop_
_entity_poly.entity_id
_entity_poly.type
_entity_poly.pdbx_seq_one_letter_code
_entity_poly.pdbx_strand_id
1 'polypeptide(L)' 'MAILTHRMRRMRKHDNTRKLMQENTLTTNDLIYPIFIVEGNNQRQSVESMPDIERLSIDQLIIDAAEIVE' A
#
# COMPACT_ATOMS: atom_id res chain seq x y z
N MET A 1 7.06 29.22 -37.23
CA MET A 1 6.51 27.89 -36.90
C MET A 1 7.57 27.12 -36.13
N ALA A 2 7.44 26.94 -34.82
CA ALA A 2 8.45 26.23 -34.04
C ALA A 2 8.28 24.71 -34.22
N ILE A 3 9.25 24.06 -34.87
CA ILE A 3 9.33 22.60 -34.89
C ILE A 3 9.85 22.16 -33.52
N LEU A 4 8.96 21.65 -32.68
CA LEU A 4 9.34 21.03 -31.41
C LEU A 4 9.95 19.65 -31.66
N THR A 5 11.27 19.60 -31.78
CA THR A 5 12.07 18.39 -32.00
C THR A 5 11.93 17.39 -30.83
N HIS A 6 11.96 17.90 -29.60
CA HIS A 6 11.74 17.12 -28.38
C HIS A 6 10.32 17.32 -27.84
N ARG A 7 9.60 16.20 -27.65
CA ARG A 7 8.24 16.19 -27.10
C ARG A 7 8.12 15.07 -26.08
N MET A 8 8.36 15.38 -24.81
CA MET A 8 8.31 14.40 -23.70
C MET A 8 6.95 13.70 -23.57
N ARG A 9 5.87 14.35 -24.05
CA ARG A 9 4.53 13.74 -24.08
C ARG A 9 4.40 12.53 -24.99
N ARG A 10 5.32 12.30 -25.96
CA ARG A 10 5.30 11.13 -26.84
C ARG A 10 5.36 9.82 -26.03
N MET A 11 6.26 9.73 -25.06
CA MET A 11 6.41 8.55 -24.19
C MET A 11 5.27 8.39 -23.18
N ARG A 12 4.45 9.43 -22.98
CA ARG A 12 3.31 9.40 -22.04
C ARG A 12 1.97 9.06 -22.71
N LYS A 13 1.95 8.93 -24.04
CA LYS A 13 0.72 8.77 -24.84
C LYS A 13 0.04 7.42 -24.64
N HIS A 14 0.82 6.34 -24.63
CA HIS A 14 0.30 4.97 -24.54
C HIS A 14 0.72 4.31 -23.22
N ASP A 15 -0.06 3.34 -22.76
CA ASP A 15 0.22 2.67 -21.47
C ASP A 15 1.50 1.83 -21.52
N ASN A 16 1.70 1.10 -22.62
CA ASN A 16 2.91 0.31 -22.85
C ASN A 16 4.19 1.17 -22.85
N THR A 17 4.15 2.37 -23.46
CA THR A 17 5.30 3.28 -23.49
C THR A 17 5.60 3.87 -22.12
N ARG A 18 4.57 4.08 -21.28
CA ARG A 18 4.76 4.51 -19.89
C ARG A 18 5.35 3.41 -19.02
N LYS A 19 4.85 2.17 -19.15
CA LYS A 19 5.38 1.00 -18.44
C LYS A 19 6.84 0.72 -18.81
N LEU A 20 7.21 0.81 -20.08
CA LEU A 20 8.60 0.67 -20.55
C LEU A 20 9.56 1.72 -19.97
N MET A 21 9.07 2.92 -19.68
CA MET A 21 9.86 4.06 -19.19
C MET A 21 9.68 4.31 -17.69
N GLN A 22 8.95 3.44 -16.98
CA GLN A 22 8.70 3.61 -15.55
C GLN A 22 10.01 3.37 -14.77
N GLU A 23 10.39 4.33 -13.93
CA GLU A 23 11.66 4.27 -13.19
C GLU A 23 11.54 3.54 -11.86
N ASN A 24 10.38 3.62 -11.21
CA ASN A 24 10.15 3.04 -9.89
C ASN A 24 8.91 2.14 -9.89
N THR A 25 9.01 1.01 -9.22
CA THR A 25 7.92 0.07 -8.99
C THR A 25 7.73 -0.12 -7.50
N LEU A 26 6.48 -0.04 -7.04
CA LEU A 26 6.12 -0.42 -5.67
C LEU A 26 5.56 -1.83 -5.70
N THR A 27 6.08 -2.70 -4.85
CA THR A 27 5.71 -4.10 -4.72
C THR A 27 5.32 -4.42 -3.28
N THR A 28 4.71 -5.57 -3.04
CA THR A 28 4.38 -6.02 -1.67
C THR A 28 5.63 -6.19 -0.79
N ASN A 29 6.80 -6.40 -1.39
CA ASN A 29 8.08 -6.49 -0.68
C ASN A 29 8.52 -5.16 -0.05
N ASP A 30 7.94 -4.05 -0.48
CA ASP A 30 8.27 -2.71 0.01
C ASP A 30 7.36 -2.26 1.16
N LEU A 31 6.36 -3.09 1.52
CA LEU A 31 5.33 -2.75 2.49
C LEU A 31 5.64 -3.34 3.87
N ILE A 32 5.46 -2.52 4.91
CA ILE A 32 5.47 -2.95 6.31
C ILE A 32 4.12 -2.54 6.91
N TYR A 33 3.42 -3.49 7.52
CA TYR A 33 2.10 -3.26 8.12
C TYR A 33 2.22 -3.14 9.65
N PRO A 34 2.21 -1.92 10.23
CA PRO A 34 2.26 -1.74 11.67
C PRO A 34 0.91 -2.07 12.31
N ILE A 35 0.94 -2.85 13.40
CA ILE A 35 -0.26 -3.26 14.15
C ILE A 35 -0.16 -2.78 15.60
N PHE A 36 -1.30 -2.36 16.17
CA PHE A 36 -1.40 -1.95 17.57
C PHE A 36 -1.91 -3.10 18.43
N ILE A 37 -1.16 -3.41 19.51
CA ILE A 37 -1.46 -4.53 20.40
C ILE A 37 -2.01 -4.01 21.73
N VAL A 38 -3.05 -4.66 22.24
CA VAL A 38 -3.59 -4.46 23.59
C VAL A 38 -3.57 -5.78 24.37
N GLU A 39 -3.33 -5.70 25.67
CA GLU A 39 -3.44 -6.86 26.55
C GLU A 39 -4.91 -7.29 26.70
N GLY A 40 -5.14 -8.60 26.81
CA GLY A 40 -6.46 -9.19 26.98
C GLY A 40 -6.68 -10.39 26.06
N ASN A 41 -7.93 -10.84 26.01
CA ASN A 41 -8.39 -11.92 25.16
C ASN A 41 -9.65 -11.45 24.42
N ASN A 42 -9.71 -11.70 23.12
CA ASN A 42 -10.81 -11.36 22.23
C ASN A 42 -11.17 -9.86 22.24
N GLN A 43 -10.14 -9.01 22.16
CA GLN A 43 -10.29 -7.55 22.18
C GLN A 43 -10.05 -6.96 20.80
N ARG A 44 -10.97 -6.11 20.37
CA ARG A 44 -10.83 -5.21 19.22
C ARG A 44 -11.31 -3.82 19.63
N GLN A 45 -10.43 -2.83 19.50
CA GLN A 45 -10.74 -1.46 19.91
C GLN A 45 -10.43 -0.50 18.76
N SER A 46 -11.44 0.20 18.27
CA SER A 46 -11.24 1.22 17.25
C SER A 46 -10.41 2.38 17.77
N VAL A 47 -9.57 2.96 16.91
CA VAL A 47 -8.80 4.16 17.18
C VAL A 47 -9.53 5.37 16.58
N GLU A 48 -10.18 6.20 17.39
CA GLU A 48 -11.00 7.32 16.89
C GLU A 48 -10.26 8.28 15.94
N SER A 49 -8.96 8.52 16.16
CA SER A 49 -8.14 9.38 15.31
C SER A 49 -7.64 8.72 14.03
N MET A 50 -7.79 7.40 13.91
CA MET A 50 -7.32 6.59 12.79
C MET A 50 -8.47 5.69 12.32
N PRO A 51 -9.35 6.20 11.43
CA PRO A 51 -10.43 5.41 10.88
C PRO A 51 -9.92 4.10 10.28
N ASP A 52 -10.70 3.04 10.43
CA ASP A 52 -10.41 1.68 9.94
C ASP A 52 -9.18 1.00 10.58
N ILE A 53 -8.61 1.58 11.64
CA ILE A 53 -7.51 0.99 12.41
C ILE A 53 -8.00 0.58 13.79
N GLU A 54 -7.68 -0.66 14.15
CA GLU A 54 -8.03 -1.27 15.43
C GLU A 54 -6.79 -1.64 16.23
N ARG A 55 -6.93 -1.61 17.56
CA ARG A 55 -6.02 -2.29 18.48
C ARG A 55 -6.54 -3.69 18.73
N LEU A 56 -5.68 -4.68 18.55
CA LEU A 56 -6.02 -6.08 18.62
C LEU A 56 -5.35 -6.74 19.83
N SER A 57 -6.02 -7.70 20.47
CA SER A 57 -5.33 -8.66 21.31
C SER A 57 -4.55 -9.67 20.47
N ILE A 58 -3.58 -10.36 21.08
CA ILE A 58 -2.67 -11.27 20.37
C ILE A 58 -3.44 -12.39 19.65
N ASP A 59 -4.52 -12.91 20.26
CA ASP A 59 -5.38 -13.94 19.68
C ASP A 59 -6.10 -13.45 18.41
N GLN A 60 -6.62 -12.22 18.40
CA GLN A 60 -7.26 -11.63 17.23
C GLN A 60 -6.25 -11.29 16.13
N LEU A 61 -5.06 -10.82 16.53
CA LEU A 61 -3.97 -10.54 15.59
C LEU A 61 -3.55 -11.77 14.79
N ILE A 62 -3.52 -12.96 15.40
CA ILE A 62 -3.14 -14.20 14.69
C ILE A 62 -4.14 -14.54 13.58
N ILE A 63 -5.43 -14.26 13.78
CA ILE A 63 -6.47 -14.48 12.77
C ILE A 63 -6.25 -13.53 11.60
N ASP A 64 -6.08 -12.24 11.87
CA ASP A 64 -5.85 -11.23 10.83
C ASP A 64 -4.51 -11.45 10.12
N ALA A 65 -3.47 -11.90 10.84
CA ALA A 65 -2.17 -12.23 10.27
C ALA A 65 -2.24 -13.40 9.29
N ALA A 66 -3.16 -14.35 9.48
CA ALA A 66 -3.36 -15.46 8.54
C ALA A 66 -3.87 -14.95 7.18
N GLU A 67 -4.77 -13.96 7.17
CA GLU A 67 -5.26 -13.33 5.95
C GLU A 67 -4.19 -12.45 5.27
N ILE A 68 -3.36 -11.74 6.05
CA ILE A 68 -2.32 -10.86 5.51
C ILE A 68 -1.18 -11.63 4.82
N VAL A 69 -0.92 -12.86 5.25
CA VAL A 69 0.16 -13.69 4.71
C VAL A 69 -0.24 -14.44 3.43
N GLU A 70 -1.54 -14.66 3.21
CA GLU A 70 -2.09 -15.34 2.02
C GLU A 70 -2.10 -14.44 0.77
#